data_AF-A0A6N8GS72-F1
#
_entry.id   AF-A0A6N8GS72-F1
#
_cell.length_a   1.000
_cell.length_b   1.000
_cell.length_c   1.000
_cell.angle_alpha   90.00
_cell.angle_beta   90.00
_cell.angle_gamma   90.00
#
_symmetry.space_group_name_H-M   'P 1'
#
loop_
_entity.id
_entity.type
_entity.pdbx_description
1 polymer ?
#
loop_
_entity_poly.entity_id
_entity_poly.type
_entity_poly.pdbx_seq_one_letter_code
_entity_poly.pdbx_strand_id
1 'polypeptide(L)'
;MTVAASSDHTTPEDRPTPGAPEEHLAAALATPTRTPGSRLGPQDAFPEDLTALDMAALQVLHSRITRQLDHDYRTDPDGPHCCTLDRCQELDAELNTRDAA
;
A
#
# COMPACT_ATOMS: atom_id res chain seq x y z
N MET A 1 -39.31 -37.17 -40.64
CA MET A 1 -39.49 -35.76 -41.05
C MET A 1 -38.12 -35.10 -41.04
N THR A 2 -37.70 -34.60 -42.19
CA THR A 2 -36.49 -33.80 -42.44
C THR A 2 -36.79 -32.33 -42.23
N VAL A 3 -35.88 -31.57 -41.59
CA VAL A 3 -35.41 -30.19 -41.87
C VAL A 3 -34.60 -29.72 -40.65
N ALA A 4 -33.55 -28.89 -40.68
CA ALA A 4 -32.66 -28.31 -41.69
C ALA A 4 -31.51 -27.66 -40.90
N ALA A 5 -30.33 -27.54 -41.50
CA ALA A 5 -29.23 -26.73 -40.97
C ALA A 5 -29.49 -25.23 -41.22
N SER A 6 -29.05 -24.35 -40.32
CA SER A 6 -28.71 -22.95 -40.64
C SER A 6 -27.71 -22.41 -39.62
N SER A 7 -26.51 -22.14 -40.11
CA SER A 7 -25.57 -21.16 -39.57
C SER A 7 -26.00 -19.76 -40.00
N ASP A 8 -25.66 -18.74 -39.19
CA ASP A 8 -25.16 -17.40 -39.55
C ASP A 8 -25.44 -16.43 -38.38
N HIS A 9 -24.41 -15.90 -37.71
CA HIS A 9 -23.65 -14.67 -38.00
C HIS A 9 -24.29 -13.42 -37.35
N THR A 10 -23.46 -12.45 -36.91
CA THR A 10 -23.82 -11.08 -36.42
C THR A 10 -24.20 -11.01 -34.91
N THR A 11 -23.58 -10.29 -33.97
CA THR A 11 -22.65 -9.12 -33.89
C THR A 11 -21.88 -9.17 -32.55
N PRO A 12 -20.63 -8.67 -32.45
CA PRO A 12 -19.97 -8.42 -31.17
C PRO A 12 -20.34 -7.01 -30.69
N GLU A 13 -21.36 -6.87 -29.84
CA GLU A 13 -21.68 -5.57 -29.25
C GLU A 13 -21.13 -5.44 -27.82
N ASP A 14 -20.18 -4.51 -27.75
CA ASP A 14 -20.08 -3.50 -26.71
C ASP A 14 -19.68 -4.00 -25.33
N ARG A 15 -18.41 -4.41 -25.24
CA ARG A 15 -17.70 -4.43 -23.97
C ARG A 15 -17.28 -2.98 -23.69
N PRO A 16 -17.78 -2.32 -22.63
CA PRO A 16 -17.28 -1.00 -22.28
C PRO A 16 -15.80 -1.16 -21.97
N THR A 17 -14.97 -0.46 -22.75
CA THR A 17 -13.55 -0.27 -22.42
C THR A 17 -13.51 0.28 -21.00
N PRO A 18 -12.92 -0.42 -20.02
CA PRO A 18 -12.62 0.20 -18.75
C PRO A 18 -11.70 1.37 -19.08
N GLY A 19 -12.17 2.59 -18.79
CA GLY A 19 -11.35 3.79 -18.91
C GLY A 19 -9.99 3.52 -18.28
N ALA A 20 -8.94 3.89 -19.00
CA ALA A 20 -7.56 3.70 -18.58
C ALA A 20 -7.38 4.16 -17.13
N PRO A 21 -6.74 3.37 -16.24
CA PRO A 21 -6.44 3.78 -14.87
C PRO A 21 -5.32 4.84 -14.79
N GLU A 22 -4.97 5.49 -15.90
CA GLU A 22 -3.77 6.30 -16.04
C GLU A 22 -3.90 7.72 -15.45
N GLU A 23 -5.12 8.16 -15.12
CA GLU A 23 -5.33 9.50 -14.54
C GLU A 23 -4.94 9.60 -13.06
N HIS A 24 -4.75 8.48 -12.37
CA HIS A 24 -4.19 8.49 -10.99
C HIS A 24 -2.66 8.56 -10.96
N LEU A 25 -2.00 8.24 -12.07
CA LEU A 25 -0.53 8.20 -12.13
C LEU A 25 0.10 9.60 -12.27
N ALA A 26 -0.64 10.56 -12.84
CA ALA A 26 -0.10 11.88 -13.17
C ALA A 26 0.05 12.83 -11.96
N ALA A 27 -0.53 12.51 -10.79
CA ALA A 27 -0.34 13.29 -9.56
C ALA A 27 0.95 12.93 -8.80
N ALA A 28 1.72 11.93 -9.28
CA ALA A 28 2.95 11.42 -8.67
C ALA A 28 4.18 12.36 -8.81
N LEU A 29 4.02 13.55 -9.38
CA LEU A 29 5.09 14.55 -9.48
C LEU A 29 5.26 15.40 -8.21
N ALA A 30 4.49 15.12 -7.16
CA ALA A 30 4.73 15.73 -5.86
C ALA A 30 5.92 15.03 -5.19
N THR A 31 6.98 15.79 -4.94
CA THR A 31 8.06 15.48 -3.98
C THR A 31 7.53 14.59 -2.86
N PRO A 32 8.21 13.49 -2.48
CA PRO A 32 7.67 12.53 -1.52
C PRO A 32 7.31 13.26 -0.23
N THR A 33 6.02 13.57 -0.06
CA THR A 33 5.49 14.16 1.15
C THR A 33 5.62 13.09 2.19
N ARG A 34 6.67 13.21 3.02
CA ARG A 34 6.85 12.40 4.21
C ARG A 34 5.63 12.60 5.09
N THR A 35 4.67 11.69 5.04
CA THR A 35 3.64 11.63 6.07
C THR A 35 4.35 11.30 7.38
N PRO A 36 4.23 12.13 8.43
CA PRO A 36 4.84 11.83 9.72
C PRO A 36 4.23 10.54 10.29
N GLY A 37 5.07 9.56 10.63
CA GLY A 37 4.57 8.27 11.10
C GLY A 37 5.63 7.16 11.19
N SER A 38 5.64 6.44 12.31
CA SER A 38 6.50 5.29 12.59
C SER A 38 6.21 4.06 11.71
N ARG A 39 5.12 4.09 10.94
CA ARG A 39 4.60 3.02 10.07
C ARG A 39 4.27 3.56 8.67
N LEU A 40 4.12 2.67 7.70
CA LEU A 40 3.69 3.00 6.33
C LEU A 40 2.17 2.91 6.23
N GLY A 41 1.51 4.04 6.07
CA GLY A 41 0.09 4.10 5.73
C GLY A 41 -0.15 3.81 4.24
N PRO A 42 -1.37 3.41 3.84
CA PRO A 42 -1.71 3.15 2.44
C PRO A 42 -1.64 4.40 1.55
N GLN A 43 -1.56 5.59 2.14
CA GLN A 43 -1.40 6.87 1.44
C GLN A 43 0.06 7.33 1.38
N ASP A 44 0.99 6.60 2.00
CA ASP A 44 2.40 6.96 2.00
C ASP A 44 3.03 6.58 0.67
N ALA A 45 3.64 7.57 0.01
CA ALA A 45 4.39 7.33 -1.22
C ALA A 45 5.59 6.40 -0.93
N PHE A 46 5.59 5.22 -1.55
CA PHE A 46 6.74 4.33 -1.52
C PHE A 46 7.75 4.77 -2.59
N PRO A 47 9.07 4.80 -2.29
CA PRO A 47 10.06 5.23 -3.26
C PRO A 47 10.07 4.34 -4.50
N GLU A 48 10.03 4.96 -5.69
CA GLU A 48 10.10 4.25 -6.97
C GLU A 48 11.48 3.65 -7.23
N ASP A 49 12.53 4.30 -6.70
CA ASP A 49 13.92 3.85 -6.81
C ASP A 49 14.58 3.80 -5.43
N LEU A 50 14.90 2.58 -4.97
CA LEU A 50 15.59 2.35 -3.71
C LEU A 50 17.09 2.68 -3.78
N THR A 51 17.68 2.72 -4.97
CA THR A 51 19.11 3.01 -5.15
C THR A 51 19.43 4.49 -4.99
N ALA A 52 18.42 5.34 -5.14
CA ALA A 52 18.51 6.79 -4.90
C ALA A 52 18.46 7.16 -3.42
N LEU A 53 18.11 6.23 -2.53
CA LEU A 53 18.08 6.47 -1.09
C LEU A 53 19.49 6.40 -0.52
N ASP A 54 19.84 7.37 0.33
CA ASP A 54 21.01 7.24 1.18
C ASP A 54 20.81 6.13 2.23
N MET A 55 21.89 5.72 2.88
CA MET A 55 21.85 4.63 3.87
C MET A 55 20.90 4.95 5.03
N ALA A 56 20.82 6.21 5.47
CA ALA A 56 19.97 6.58 6.59
C ALA A 56 18.49 6.49 6.21
N ALA A 57 18.12 7.01 5.04
CA ALA A 57 16.77 6.94 4.49
C ALA A 57 16.33 5.49 4.25
N LEU A 58 17.23 4.64 3.77
CA LEU A 58 16.95 3.21 3.59
C LEU A 58 16.70 2.50 4.92
N GLN A 59 17.50 2.80 5.95
CA GLN A 59 17.31 2.24 7.30
C GLN A 59 16.00 2.69 7.95
N VAL A 60 15.61 3.95 7.74
CA VAL A 60 14.31 4.47 8.18
C VAL A 60 13.17 3.74 7.45
N LEU A 61 13.25 3.60 6.13
CA LEU A 61 12.25 2.88 5.34
C LEU A 61 12.10 1.43 5.81
N HIS A 62 13.23 0.71 5.96
CA HIS A 62 13.24 -0.66 6.48
C HIS A 62 12.53 -0.73 7.84
N SER A 63 12.84 0.18 8.76
CA SER A 63 12.26 0.18 10.10
C SER A 63 10.74 0.37 10.06
N ARG A 64 10.23 1.23 9.18
CA ARG A 64 8.78 1.46 8.99
C ARG A 64 8.10 0.24 8.40
N ILE A 65 8.71 -0.42 7.41
CA ILE A 65 8.22 -1.67 6.82
C ILE A 65 8.11 -2.74 7.91
N THR A 66 9.18 -2.98 8.68
CA THR A 66 9.16 -4.01 9.75
C THR A 66 8.04 -3.75 10.74
N ARG A 67 7.84 -2.51 11.18
CA ARG A 67 6.75 -2.16 12.11
C ARG A 67 5.36 -2.35 11.52
N GLN A 68 5.19 -2.05 10.24
CA GLN A 68 3.93 -2.29 9.55
C GLN A 68 3.65 -3.80 9.45
N LEU A 69 4.65 -4.60 9.11
CA LEU A 69 4.54 -6.06 9.09
C LEU A 69 4.26 -6.61 10.49
N ASP A 70 4.93 -6.14 11.54
CA ASP A 70 4.67 -6.58 12.92
C ASP A 70 3.23 -6.26 13.37
N HIS A 71 2.68 -5.16 12.87
CA HIS A 71 1.28 -4.81 13.10
C HIS A 71 0.32 -5.74 12.34
N ASP A 72 0.60 -6.00 11.07
CA ASP A 72 -0.29 -6.76 10.18
C ASP A 72 -0.22 -8.28 10.44
N TYR A 73 0.95 -8.79 10.81
CA TYR A 73 1.19 -10.19 11.18
C TYR A 73 0.97 -10.47 12.67
N ARG A 74 0.38 -9.54 13.41
CA ARG A 74 -0.11 -9.80 14.77
C ARG A 74 -1.36 -10.68 14.69
N THR A 75 -1.14 -11.94 14.31
CA THR A 75 -2.16 -12.96 14.03
C THR A 75 -2.49 -13.83 15.24
N ASP A 76 -1.90 -13.56 16.40
CA ASP A 76 -2.18 -14.29 17.63
C ASP A 76 -3.62 -13.99 18.09
N PRO A 77 -4.52 -14.99 18.19
CA PRO A 77 -5.89 -14.78 18.67
C PRO A 77 -5.96 -14.34 20.14
N ASP A 78 -4.98 -14.72 20.97
CA ASP A 78 -4.86 -14.23 22.35
C ASP A 78 -4.16 -12.86 22.41
N GLY A 79 -3.56 -12.48 21.28
CA GLY A 79 -2.85 -11.24 21.14
C GLY A 79 -1.59 -11.18 22.01
N PRO A 80 -0.88 -10.05 21.92
CA PRO A 80 0.30 -9.80 22.71
C PRO A 80 -0.11 -9.48 24.14
N HIS A 81 0.76 -9.81 25.09
CA HIS A 81 0.60 -9.37 26.48
C HIS A 81 0.37 -7.85 26.54
N CYS A 82 -0.53 -7.38 27.42
CA CYS A 82 -0.91 -5.96 27.55
C CYS A 82 0.30 -5.02 27.67
N CYS A 83 1.27 -5.35 28.54
CA CYS A 83 2.51 -4.59 28.67
C CYS A 83 3.30 -4.44 27.35
N THR A 84 3.26 -5.44 26.46
CA THR A 84 3.90 -5.36 25.14
C THR A 84 3.13 -4.40 24.23
N LEU A 85 1.80 -4.43 24.28
CA LEU A 85 0.96 -3.47 23.53
C LEU A 85 1.20 -2.03 24.01
N ASP A 86 1.17 -1.79 25.32
CA ASP A 86 1.42 -0.48 25.92
C ASP A 86 2.79 0.06 25.48
N ARG A 87 3.83 -0.79 25.55
CA ARG A 87 5.16 -0.39 25.14
C ARG A 87 5.27 -0.08 23.64
N CYS A 88 4.58 -0.84 22.78
CA CYS A 88 4.49 -0.53 21.36
C CYS A 88 3.83 0.83 21.11
N GLN A 89 2.74 1.13 21.82
CA GLN A 89 2.01 2.39 21.70
C GLN A 89 2.87 3.59 22.14
N GLU A 90 3.56 3.47 23.27
CA GLU A 90 4.51 4.49 23.74
C GLU A 90 5.64 4.75 22.73
N LEU A 91 6.21 3.68 22.17
CA LEU A 91 7.29 3.77 21.20
C LEU A 91 6.81 4.45 19.90
N ASP A 92 5.62 4.11 19.44
CA ASP A 92 5.04 4.76 18.27
C ASP A 92 4.73 6.24 18.51
N ALA A 93 4.18 6.58 19.68
CA ALA A 93 3.90 7.96 20.04
C ALA A 93 5.17 8.82 20.08
N GLU A 94 6.24 8.32 20.70
CA GLU A 94 7.53 9.00 20.75
C GLU A 94 8.12 9.23 19.36
N LEU A 95 8.09 8.21 18.50
CA LEU A 95 8.68 8.32 17.16
C LEU A 95 7.87 9.23 16.24
N ASN A 96 6.55 9.18 16.33
CA ASN A 96 5.69 10.12 15.63
C ASN A 96 5.95 11.56 16.09
N THR A 97 6.20 11.76 17.38
CA THR A 97 6.56 13.09 17.92
C THR A 97 7.88 13.59 17.35
N ARG A 98 8.89 12.71 17.24
CA ARG A 98 10.18 13.06 16.63
C ARG A 98 10.10 13.35 15.13
N ASP A 99 9.22 12.65 14.42
CA ASP A 99 9.00 12.88 12.99
C ASP A 99 8.21 14.18 12.71
N ALA A 100 7.40 14.64 13.67
CA ALA A 100 6.60 15.86 13.56
C ALA A 100 7.30 17.13 14.06
N ALA A 101 8.47 17.00 14.71
CA ALA A 101 9.27 18.10 15.27
C ALA A 101 10.37 18.56 14.31
#